data_AF-A0A2Z6LQ89-F1
#
_entry.id   AF-A0A2Z6LQ89-F1
#
_cell.length_a   1.000
_cell.length_b   1.000
_cell.length_c   1.000
_cell.angle_alpha   90.00
_cell.angle_beta   90.00
_cell.angle_gamma   90.00
#
_symmetry.space_group_name_H-M   'P 1'
#
loop_
_entity.id
_entity.type
_entity.pdbx_description
1 polymer ?
#
loop_
_entity_poly.entity_id
_entity_poly.type
_entity_poly.pdbx_seq_one_letter_code
_entity_poly.pdbx_strand_id
1 'polypeptide(L)'
;MEEERNNKHVLMVPYPSQGHLNPMLQFSKRLSTKGIKVTMVTTIFISKTMHLQSSSLPSSLQFDSISDGYDQGGFAQVGNISTYLSHMKTTGSKSLKELIQKHNSSHHPIDCVVYDPMIQWVLDVTKEFDLLGAAFFTQKCSVNYMYYHVYHGLLKLPITSVPISIQGLPLLELKDTPSFVNDPCFYPAYYEMVMNQFSNIHKADIILVNSFYKLEDQVVDSMSKLCPILTIGPTVPSFYLDKGVPNDKDNDLSLFQLDSSAINWLKSKPAGSVTYVSFGSM
;
A
#
# COMPACT_ATOMS: atom_id res chain seq x y z
N MET A 1 5.66 19.03 -22.45
CA MET A 1 4.70 18.81 -21.34
C MET A 1 3.80 17.59 -21.53
N GLU A 2 3.01 17.46 -22.60
CA GLU A 2 2.17 16.25 -22.81
C GLU A 2 2.98 15.05 -23.36
N GLU A 3 3.87 15.28 -24.35
CA GLU A 3 4.82 14.26 -24.84
C GLU A 3 5.82 13.79 -23.79
N GLU A 4 6.29 14.67 -22.89
CA GLU A 4 7.21 14.30 -21.80
C GLU A 4 6.55 13.42 -20.74
N ARG A 5 5.24 13.59 -20.49
CA ARG A 5 4.48 12.73 -19.55
C ARG A 5 4.26 11.34 -20.12
N ASN A 6 4.06 11.22 -21.43
CA ASN A 6 3.90 9.94 -22.13
C ASN A 6 5.14 9.04 -22.11
N ASN A 7 6.29 9.55 -21.64
CA ASN A 7 7.53 8.79 -21.49
C ASN A 7 7.88 8.44 -20.04
N LYS A 8 7.04 8.81 -19.04
CA LYS A 8 7.33 8.50 -17.64
C LYS A 8 6.86 7.10 -17.25
N HIS A 9 7.71 6.38 -16.52
CA HIS A 9 7.43 5.01 -16.09
C HIS A 9 7.58 4.87 -14.56
N VAL A 10 6.48 4.49 -13.92
CA VAL A 10 6.41 4.23 -12.47
C VAL A 10 6.37 2.73 -12.20
N LEU A 11 7.23 2.25 -11.32
CA LEU A 11 7.17 0.91 -10.75
C LEU A 11 6.41 0.95 -9.41
N MET A 12 5.36 0.15 -9.27
CA MET A 12 4.54 0.06 -8.06
C MET A 12 4.87 -1.21 -7.30
N VAL A 13 5.35 -1.11 -6.05
CA VAL A 13 5.81 -2.24 -5.25
C VAL A 13 4.98 -2.34 -3.95
N PRO A 14 3.82 -3.01 -3.99
CA PRO A 14 2.94 -3.21 -2.84
C PRO A 14 3.46 -4.27 -1.86
N TYR A 15 3.04 -4.19 -0.59
CA TYR A 15 3.07 -5.35 0.30
C TYR A 15 2.11 -6.43 -0.24
N PRO A 16 2.48 -7.73 -0.25
CA PRO A 16 1.74 -8.77 -0.96
C PRO A 16 0.50 -9.27 -0.20
N SER A 17 -0.44 -8.37 0.08
CA SER A 17 -1.75 -8.68 0.65
C SER A 17 -2.86 -7.87 -0.03
N GLN A 18 -4.09 -8.39 -0.01
CA GLN A 18 -5.23 -7.83 -0.75
C GLN A 18 -5.47 -6.35 -0.41
N GLY A 19 -5.41 -6.00 0.87
CA GLY A 19 -5.65 -4.64 1.37
C GLY A 19 -4.60 -3.62 0.93
N HIS A 20 -3.45 -4.06 0.43
CA HIS A 20 -2.36 -3.20 -0.06
C HIS A 20 -2.31 -3.17 -1.59
N LEU A 21 -2.54 -4.33 -2.23
CA LEU A 21 -2.62 -4.46 -3.69
C LEU A 21 -3.73 -3.57 -4.28
N ASN A 22 -4.93 -3.58 -3.69
CA ASN A 22 -6.08 -2.87 -4.26
C ASN A 22 -5.90 -1.34 -4.26
N PRO A 23 -5.53 -0.68 -3.15
CA PRO A 23 -5.29 0.77 -3.16
C PRO A 23 -4.22 1.19 -4.16
N MET A 24 -3.10 0.46 -4.24
CA MET A 24 -2.02 0.79 -5.16
C MET A 24 -2.40 0.54 -6.61
N LEU A 25 -3.19 -0.50 -6.91
CA LEU A 25 -3.76 -0.72 -8.25
C LEU A 25 -4.68 0.44 -8.66
N GLN A 26 -5.57 0.88 -7.76
CA GLN A 26 -6.49 1.99 -8.03
C GLN A 26 -5.72 3.31 -8.27
N PHE A 27 -4.67 3.57 -7.49
CA PHE A 27 -3.78 4.69 -7.73
C PHE A 27 -3.02 4.56 -9.07
N SER A 28 -2.60 3.36 -9.44
CA SER A 28 -1.93 3.08 -10.71
C SER A 28 -2.82 3.38 -11.92
N LYS A 29 -4.12 3.06 -11.83
CA LYS A 29 -5.10 3.44 -12.86
C LYS A 29 -5.21 4.95 -13.01
N ARG A 30 -5.22 5.70 -11.90
CA ARG A 30 -5.23 7.17 -11.92
C ARG A 30 -4.01 7.73 -12.63
N LEU A 31 -2.80 7.24 -12.32
CA LEU A 31 -1.58 7.66 -13.01
C LEU A 31 -1.63 7.34 -14.51
N SER A 32 -2.16 6.17 -14.87
CA SER A 32 -2.32 5.76 -16.25
C SER A 32 -3.20 6.73 -17.06
N THR A 33 -4.28 7.26 -16.48
CA THR A 33 -5.10 8.30 -17.14
C THR A 33 -4.38 9.63 -17.37
N LYS A 34 -3.20 9.83 -16.75
CA LYS A 34 -2.34 11.01 -16.92
C LYS A 34 -1.20 10.76 -17.92
N GLY A 35 -1.24 9.67 -18.67
CA GLY A 35 -0.23 9.31 -19.67
C GLY A 35 1.01 8.63 -19.07
N ILE A 36 1.01 8.30 -17.78
CA ILE A 36 2.14 7.67 -17.11
C ILE A 36 2.05 6.15 -17.32
N LYS A 37 3.14 5.54 -17.79
CA LYS A 37 3.26 4.08 -17.83
C LYS A 37 3.44 3.56 -16.41
N VAL A 38 2.72 2.51 -16.04
CA VAL A 38 2.82 1.91 -14.71
C VAL A 38 3.06 0.41 -14.81
N THR A 39 4.07 -0.08 -14.10
CA THR A 39 4.27 -1.52 -13.87
C THR A 39 3.95 -1.85 -12.43
N MET A 40 2.89 -2.61 -12.20
CA MET A 40 2.51 -3.13 -10.89
C MET A 40 3.29 -4.43 -10.60
N VAL A 41 4.03 -4.45 -9.51
CA VAL A 41 4.81 -5.61 -9.09
C VAL A 41 3.98 -6.50 -8.19
N THR A 42 4.00 -7.80 -8.47
CA THR A 42 3.47 -8.83 -7.57
C THR A 42 4.56 -9.82 -7.19
N THR A 43 4.36 -10.62 -6.15
CA THR A 43 5.22 -11.81 -5.96
C THR A 43 4.92 -12.83 -7.06
N ILE A 44 5.90 -13.69 -7.37
CA ILE A 44 5.70 -14.77 -8.35
C ILE A 44 4.52 -15.66 -7.95
N PHE A 45 4.37 -15.96 -6.65
CA PHE A 45 3.22 -16.72 -6.14
C PHE A 45 1.89 -16.01 -6.45
N ILE A 46 1.78 -14.72 -6.15
CA ILE A 46 0.58 -13.93 -6.43
C ILE A 46 0.30 -13.84 -7.92
N SER A 47 1.31 -13.64 -8.78
CA SER A 47 1.10 -13.57 -10.23
C SER A 47 0.48 -14.84 -10.82
N LYS A 48 0.69 -16.00 -10.17
CA LYS A 48 0.15 -17.30 -10.61
C LYS A 48 -1.24 -17.60 -10.04
N THR A 49 -1.59 -16.99 -8.91
CA THR A 49 -2.77 -17.36 -8.11
C THR A 49 -3.84 -16.28 -8.08
N MET A 50 -3.49 -15.03 -8.36
CA MET A 50 -4.46 -13.93 -8.38
C MET A 50 -5.48 -14.09 -9.52
N HIS A 51 -6.68 -13.61 -9.25
CA HIS A 51 -7.70 -13.38 -10.26
C HIS A 51 -7.63 -11.93 -10.71
N LEU A 52 -7.23 -11.72 -11.98
CA LEU A 52 -7.11 -10.40 -12.59
C LEU A 52 -8.12 -10.23 -13.72
N GLN A 53 -8.96 -9.20 -13.63
CA GLN A 53 -9.84 -8.77 -14.72
C GLN A 53 -9.07 -7.81 -15.63
N SER A 54 -8.33 -8.36 -16.61
CA SER A 54 -7.43 -7.56 -17.45
C SER A 54 -8.14 -6.62 -18.42
N SER A 55 -9.40 -6.89 -18.79
CA SER A 55 -10.16 -6.10 -19.77
C SER A 55 -10.56 -4.70 -19.29
N SER A 56 -10.53 -4.45 -17.99
CA SER A 56 -10.81 -3.16 -17.35
C SER A 56 -9.55 -2.34 -17.06
N LEU A 57 -8.36 -2.89 -17.33
CA LEU A 57 -7.10 -2.21 -17.06
C LEU A 57 -6.73 -1.23 -18.19
N PRO A 58 -6.18 -0.04 -17.86
CA PRO A 58 -5.59 0.85 -18.86
C PRO A 58 -4.45 0.17 -19.62
N SER A 59 -4.29 0.45 -20.92
CA SER A 59 -3.24 -0.15 -21.75
C SER A 59 -1.81 0.21 -21.32
N SER A 60 -1.64 1.33 -20.60
CA SER A 60 -0.36 1.77 -20.02
C SER A 60 -0.05 1.12 -18.67
N LEU A 61 -0.95 0.31 -18.13
CA LEU A 61 -0.79 -0.44 -16.89
C LEU A 61 -0.45 -1.89 -17.20
N GLN A 62 0.70 -2.36 -16.73
CA GLN A 62 1.15 -3.74 -16.88
C GLN A 62 1.56 -4.33 -15.54
N PHE A 63 1.78 -5.65 -15.51
CA PHE A 63 2.26 -6.37 -14.34
C PHE A 63 3.62 -7.00 -14.64
N ASP A 64 4.48 -7.05 -13.63
CA ASP A 64 5.69 -7.87 -13.61
C ASP A 64 5.82 -8.49 -12.22
N SER A 65 6.76 -9.43 -12.04
CA SER A 65 6.87 -10.14 -10.76
C SER A 65 8.29 -10.21 -10.22
N ILE A 66 8.36 -10.29 -8.90
CA ILE A 66 9.60 -10.55 -8.14
C ILE A 66 9.43 -11.80 -7.27
N SER A 67 10.53 -12.47 -6.94
CA SER A 67 10.50 -13.53 -5.94
C SER A 67 10.53 -12.94 -4.52
N ASP A 68 9.68 -13.44 -3.64
CA ASP A 68 9.75 -13.21 -2.19
C ASP A 68 10.46 -14.35 -1.43
N GLY A 69 11.03 -15.32 -2.17
CA GLY A 69 11.60 -16.56 -1.65
C GLY A 69 10.61 -17.73 -1.54
N TYR A 70 9.33 -17.53 -1.85
CA TYR A 70 8.26 -18.52 -1.67
C TYR A 70 7.33 -18.63 -2.88
N ASP A 71 7.90 -18.73 -4.08
CA ASP A 71 7.20 -18.68 -5.38
C ASP A 71 6.18 -19.79 -5.66
N GLN A 72 6.14 -20.83 -4.82
CA GLN A 72 5.27 -22.01 -4.99
C GLN A 72 4.08 -22.00 -4.01
N GLY A 73 4.31 -21.76 -2.72
CA GLY A 73 3.26 -21.80 -1.70
C GLY A 73 2.98 -20.47 -1.00
N GLY A 74 3.67 -19.39 -1.40
CA GLY A 74 3.56 -18.08 -0.75
C GLY A 74 3.87 -18.16 0.74
N PHE A 75 3.27 -17.26 1.52
CA PHE A 75 3.43 -17.24 2.98
C PHE A 75 3.14 -18.59 3.66
N ALA A 76 2.14 -19.34 3.17
CA ALA A 76 1.73 -20.61 3.76
C ALA A 76 2.84 -21.69 3.70
N GLN A 77 3.81 -21.56 2.80
CA GLN A 77 4.96 -22.47 2.71
C GLN A 77 5.87 -22.40 3.94
N VAL A 78 5.95 -21.23 4.59
CA VAL A 78 6.78 -21.03 5.79
C VAL A 78 5.95 -20.90 7.07
N GLY A 79 4.77 -20.29 6.99
CA GLY A 79 3.88 -20.10 8.14
C GLY A 79 4.48 -19.26 9.29
N ASN A 80 5.63 -18.62 9.08
CA ASN A 80 6.33 -17.82 10.07
C ASN A 80 6.62 -16.42 9.51
N ILE A 81 6.10 -15.39 10.17
CA ILE A 81 6.16 -13.99 9.73
C ILE A 81 7.61 -13.49 9.67
N SER A 82 8.40 -13.73 10.72
CA SER A 82 9.78 -13.22 10.78
C SER A 82 10.64 -13.81 9.66
N THR A 83 10.57 -15.13 9.46
CA THR A 83 11.28 -15.81 8.37
C THR A 83 10.80 -15.34 7.00
N TYR A 84 9.48 -15.18 6.82
CA TYR A 84 8.91 -14.67 5.57
C TYR A 84 9.43 -13.28 5.23
N LEU A 85 9.38 -12.33 6.16
CA LEU A 85 9.85 -10.95 5.96
C LEU A 85 11.37 -10.90 5.69
N SER A 86 12.16 -11.74 6.36
CA SER A 86 13.61 -11.84 6.14
C SER A 86 13.96 -12.34 4.73
N HIS A 87 13.30 -13.38 4.24
CA HIS A 87 13.49 -13.87 2.87
C HIS A 87 12.94 -12.91 1.83
N MET A 88 11.78 -12.30 2.08
CA MET A 88 11.25 -11.25 1.21
C MET A 88 12.25 -10.10 1.08
N LYS A 89 12.89 -9.66 2.17
CA LYS A 89 13.96 -8.66 2.09
C LYS A 89 15.15 -9.17 1.30
N THR A 90 15.69 -10.35 1.61
CA THR A 90 16.96 -10.83 1.01
C THR A 90 16.81 -11.27 -0.45
N THR A 91 15.81 -12.09 -0.76
CA THR A 91 15.48 -12.56 -2.11
C THR A 91 14.78 -11.47 -2.92
N GLY A 92 13.79 -10.79 -2.33
CA GLY A 92 13.03 -9.74 -3.01
C GLY A 92 13.87 -8.53 -3.39
N SER A 93 14.86 -8.15 -2.56
CA SER A 93 15.79 -7.08 -2.96
C SER A 93 16.59 -7.45 -4.21
N LYS A 94 17.10 -8.68 -4.31
CA LYS A 94 17.86 -9.13 -5.49
C LYS A 94 16.96 -9.16 -6.73
N SER A 95 15.79 -9.77 -6.61
CA SER A 95 14.83 -9.90 -7.70
C SER A 95 14.31 -8.52 -8.17
N LEU A 96 14.12 -7.57 -7.25
CA LEU A 96 13.75 -6.19 -7.59
C LEU A 96 14.88 -5.46 -8.34
N LYS A 97 16.15 -5.64 -7.94
CA LYS A 97 17.30 -5.06 -8.67
C LYS A 97 17.34 -5.55 -10.11
N GLU A 98 17.19 -6.86 -10.32
CA GLU A 98 17.14 -7.48 -11.64
C GLU A 98 15.96 -6.93 -12.47
N LEU A 99 14.79 -6.76 -11.84
CA LEU A 99 13.62 -6.18 -12.48
C LEU A 99 13.85 -4.73 -12.93
N ILE A 100 14.43 -3.89 -12.08
CA ILE A 100 14.76 -2.50 -12.42
C ILE A 100 15.76 -2.47 -13.58
N GLN A 101 16.82 -3.30 -13.55
CA GLN A 101 17.81 -3.41 -14.63
C GLN A 101 17.17 -3.83 -15.97
N LYS A 102 16.24 -4.80 -15.93
CA LYS A 102 15.47 -5.24 -17.10
C LYS A 102 14.69 -4.09 -17.73
N HIS A 103 13.97 -3.30 -16.93
CA HIS A 103 13.19 -2.15 -17.44
C HIS A 103 14.09 -1.00 -17.91
N ASN A 104 15.19 -0.73 -17.21
CA ASN A 104 16.15 0.32 -17.58
C ASN A 104 16.90 0.03 -18.88
N SER A 105 17.00 -1.24 -19.26
CA SER A 105 17.56 -1.67 -20.56
C SER A 105 16.53 -1.61 -21.70
N SER A 106 15.28 -1.24 -21.42
CA SER A 106 14.20 -1.14 -22.40
C SER A 106 14.00 0.29 -22.92
N HIS A 107 13.08 0.48 -23.87
CA HIS A 107 12.70 1.82 -24.34
C HIS A 107 11.98 2.70 -23.29
N HIS A 108 11.58 2.12 -22.15
CA HIS A 108 10.86 2.83 -21.08
C HIS A 108 11.54 2.54 -19.73
N PRO A 109 12.69 3.16 -19.44
CA PRO A 109 13.37 3.00 -18.15
C PRO A 109 12.48 3.46 -17.00
N ILE A 110 12.71 2.93 -15.79
CA ILE A 110 11.97 3.36 -14.60
C ILE A 110 12.42 4.76 -14.21
N ASP A 111 11.48 5.67 -13.97
CA ASP A 111 11.77 7.02 -13.44
C ASP A 111 11.51 7.12 -11.93
N CYS A 112 10.55 6.33 -11.43
CA CYS A 112 10.08 6.41 -10.06
C CYS A 112 9.59 5.06 -9.55
N VAL A 113 9.89 4.76 -8.29
CA VAL A 113 9.36 3.61 -7.56
C VAL A 113 8.41 4.12 -6.48
N VAL A 114 7.15 3.72 -6.58
CA VAL A 114 6.14 3.92 -5.54
C VAL A 114 6.04 2.62 -4.75
N TYR A 115 6.35 2.63 -3.47
CA TYR A 115 6.49 1.42 -2.67
C TYR A 115 5.67 1.48 -1.38
N ASP A 116 5.29 0.32 -0.87
CA ASP A 116 4.64 0.19 0.42
C ASP A 116 5.66 0.25 1.57
N PRO A 117 5.52 1.17 2.54
CA PRO A 117 6.48 1.30 3.65
C PRO A 117 6.61 0.07 4.55
N MET A 118 5.67 -0.89 4.50
CA MET A 118 5.81 -2.18 5.20
C MET A 118 7.01 -3.01 4.69
N ILE A 119 7.52 -2.70 3.49
CA ILE A 119 8.73 -3.29 2.88
C ILE A 119 9.75 -2.20 2.59
N GLN A 120 10.18 -1.51 3.65
CA GLN A 120 11.06 -0.34 3.58
C GLN A 120 12.39 -0.56 2.83
N TRP A 121 12.85 -1.81 2.71
CA TRP A 121 14.05 -2.16 1.93
C TRP A 121 13.91 -1.84 0.43
N VAL A 122 12.68 -1.72 -0.09
CA VAL A 122 12.43 -1.29 -1.47
C VAL A 122 12.99 0.11 -1.73
N LEU A 123 12.90 1.01 -0.75
CA LEU A 123 13.46 2.36 -0.90
C LEU A 123 14.98 2.32 -0.97
N ASP A 124 15.64 1.48 -0.18
CA ASP A 124 17.10 1.36 -0.25
C ASP A 124 17.52 0.85 -1.64
N VAL A 125 16.85 -0.17 -2.18
CA VAL A 125 17.07 -0.64 -3.57
C VAL A 125 16.81 0.49 -4.58
N THR A 126 15.74 1.25 -4.42
CA THR A 126 15.38 2.36 -5.31
C THR A 126 16.51 3.41 -5.37
N LYS A 127 17.10 3.75 -4.21
CA LYS A 127 18.18 4.73 -4.13
C LYS A 127 19.52 4.24 -4.66
N GLU A 128 19.76 2.92 -4.70
CA GLU A 128 20.94 2.37 -5.40
C GLU A 128 20.93 2.63 -6.92
N PHE A 129 19.76 2.91 -7.50
CA PHE A 129 19.59 3.22 -8.93
C PHE A 129 19.36 4.72 -9.19
N ASP A 130 19.57 5.58 -8.19
CA ASP A 130 19.33 7.02 -8.28
C ASP A 130 17.89 7.39 -8.73
N LEU A 131 16.92 6.54 -8.37
CA LEU A 131 15.51 6.74 -8.72
C LEU A 131 14.74 7.56 -7.68
N LEU A 132 13.68 8.23 -8.13
CA LEU A 132 12.69 8.81 -7.24
C LEU A 132 11.96 7.68 -6.49
N GLY A 133 11.81 7.84 -5.18
CA GLY A 133 11.15 6.90 -4.29
C GLY A 133 9.98 7.57 -3.57
N ALA A 134 8.76 7.10 -3.80
CA ALA A 134 7.56 7.58 -3.13
C ALA A 134 6.98 6.52 -2.21
N ALA A 135 6.86 6.83 -0.93
CA ALA A 135 6.23 5.96 0.05
C ALA A 135 4.71 6.01 -0.12
N PHE A 136 4.03 4.87 -0.22
CA PHE A 136 2.58 4.77 -0.32
C PHE A 136 2.01 4.10 0.92
N PHE A 137 1.49 4.90 1.85
CA PHE A 137 0.82 4.38 3.04
C PHE A 137 -0.63 4.01 2.72
N THR A 138 -0.96 2.74 2.91
CA THR A 138 -2.32 2.20 2.78
C THR A 138 -3.18 2.43 4.03
N GLN A 139 -2.52 2.76 5.15
CA GLN A 139 -3.15 3.11 6.43
C GLN A 139 -3.55 4.59 6.50
N LYS A 140 -4.44 4.93 7.45
CA LYS A 140 -4.89 6.29 7.72
C LYS A 140 -3.77 7.20 8.26
N CYS A 141 -3.89 8.51 8.05
CA CYS A 141 -2.91 9.50 8.52
C CYS A 141 -2.72 9.40 10.04
N SER A 142 -3.82 9.30 10.78
CA SER A 142 -3.82 9.15 12.24
C SER A 142 -3.02 7.95 12.74
N VAL A 143 -3.17 6.78 12.10
CA VAL A 143 -2.43 5.56 12.43
C VAL A 143 -0.93 5.73 12.15
N ASN A 144 -0.59 6.22 10.96
CA ASN A 144 0.80 6.47 10.57
C ASN A 144 1.48 7.46 11.53
N TYR A 145 0.77 8.52 11.91
CA TYR A 145 1.30 9.55 12.80
C TYR A 145 1.55 9.02 14.22
N MET A 146 0.70 8.12 14.70
CA MET A 146 0.93 7.45 15.99
C MET A 146 2.15 6.53 15.94
N TYR A 147 2.31 5.71 14.89
CA TYR A 147 3.52 4.89 14.73
C TYR A 147 4.78 5.73 14.58
N TYR A 148 4.71 6.87 13.88
CA TYR A 148 5.81 7.84 13.82
C TYR A 148 6.20 8.31 15.24
N HIS A 149 5.23 8.66 16.09
CA HIS A 149 5.49 9.08 17.47
C HIS A 149 6.15 7.97 18.29
N VAL A 150 5.69 6.73 18.15
CA VAL A 150 6.30 5.58 18.82
C VAL A 150 7.74 5.37 18.34
N TYR A 151 7.94 5.34 17.02
CA TYR A 151 9.25 5.09 16.41
C TYR A 151 10.30 6.13 16.86
N HIS A 152 9.92 7.41 16.93
CA HIS A 152 10.81 8.49 17.38
C HIS A 152 10.87 8.67 18.90
N GLY A 153 10.20 7.82 19.68
CA GLY A 153 10.19 7.89 21.15
C GLY A 153 9.40 9.08 21.73
N LEU A 154 8.59 9.75 20.91
CA LEU A 154 7.68 10.84 21.30
C LEU A 154 6.45 10.29 22.04
N LEU A 155 6.05 9.06 21.74
CA LEU A 155 5.09 8.27 22.52
C LEU A 155 5.79 7.03 23.07
N LYS A 156 5.93 6.95 24.40
CA LYS A 156 6.61 5.82 25.06
C LYS A 156 5.64 4.68 25.32
N LEU A 157 6.08 3.46 25.01
CA LEU A 157 5.36 2.22 25.31
C LEU A 157 6.01 1.48 26.49
N PRO A 158 5.23 0.74 27.32
CA PRO A 158 3.77 0.70 27.31
C PRO A 158 3.15 2.04 27.73
N ILE A 159 1.93 2.31 27.27
CA ILE A 159 1.20 3.52 27.66
C ILE A 159 0.90 3.47 29.16
N THR A 160 1.38 4.46 29.91
CA THR A 160 1.23 4.51 31.39
C THR A 160 0.15 5.48 31.87
N SER A 161 -0.35 6.35 31.00
CA SER A 161 -1.35 7.37 31.34
C SER A 161 -2.27 7.67 30.18
N VAL A 162 -3.56 7.85 30.48
CA VAL A 162 -4.62 8.26 29.56
C VAL A 162 -5.28 9.55 30.08
N PRO A 163 -5.84 10.40 29.19
CA PRO A 163 -5.89 10.25 27.74
C PRO A 163 -4.52 10.46 27.08
N ILE A 164 -4.27 9.75 25.98
CA ILE A 164 -3.12 9.97 25.11
C ILE A 164 -3.36 11.27 24.34
N SER A 165 -2.41 12.20 24.43
CA SER A 165 -2.48 13.51 23.79
C SER A 165 -1.36 13.67 22.78
N ILE A 166 -1.71 13.68 21.49
CA ILE A 166 -0.80 13.91 20.36
C ILE A 166 -1.39 15.05 19.52
N GLN A 167 -0.58 16.06 19.18
CA GLN A 167 -1.06 17.25 18.48
C GLN A 167 -1.65 16.90 17.10
N GLY A 168 -2.91 17.23 16.88
CA GLY A 168 -3.63 16.94 15.63
C GLY A 168 -4.41 15.61 15.66
N LEU A 169 -4.32 14.86 16.75
CA LEU A 169 -5.24 13.77 17.08
C LEU A 169 -6.19 14.20 18.19
N PRO A 170 -7.41 13.61 18.27
CA PRO A 170 -8.25 13.77 19.45
C PRO A 170 -7.57 13.18 20.69
N LEU A 171 -8.12 13.46 21.86
CA LEU A 171 -7.74 12.72 23.07
C LEU A 171 -8.17 11.26 22.90
N LEU A 172 -7.22 10.33 23.08
CA LEU A 172 -7.43 8.90 22.83
C LEU A 172 -7.34 8.11 24.12
N GLU A 173 -8.21 7.13 24.28
CA GLU A 173 -8.03 6.07 25.26
C GLU A 173 -7.11 4.98 24.70
N LEU A 174 -6.59 4.11 25.57
CA LEU A 174 -5.72 3.02 25.16
C LEU A 174 -6.39 2.09 24.12
N LYS A 175 -7.70 1.84 24.27
CA LYS A 175 -8.52 1.02 23.36
C LYS A 175 -8.69 1.62 21.96
N ASP A 176 -8.44 2.92 21.81
CA ASP A 176 -8.56 3.62 20.52
C ASP A 176 -7.25 3.55 19.72
N THR A 177 -6.17 3.07 20.34
CA THR A 177 -4.85 2.92 19.68
C THR A 177 -4.77 1.65 18.83
N PRO A 178 -3.92 1.63 17.79
CA PRO A 178 -3.63 0.40 17.07
C PRO A 178 -3.16 -0.72 18.02
N SER A 179 -3.49 -1.98 17.71
CA SER A 179 -3.15 -3.13 18.56
C SER A 179 -1.66 -3.20 18.91
N PHE A 180 -0.77 -2.85 17.98
CA PHE A 180 0.69 -2.81 18.20
C PHE A 180 1.16 -1.72 19.17
N VAL A 181 0.35 -0.69 19.42
CA VAL A 181 0.61 0.35 20.43
C VAL A 181 0.07 -0.10 21.79
N ASN A 182 -1.11 -0.71 21.80
CA ASN A 182 -1.73 -1.25 23.00
C ASN A 182 -0.97 -2.45 23.59
N ASP A 183 -0.63 -3.42 22.74
CA ASP A 183 0.14 -4.61 23.08
C ASP A 183 1.27 -4.86 22.06
N PRO A 184 2.45 -4.26 22.27
CA PRO A 184 3.62 -4.43 21.41
C PRO A 184 4.11 -5.88 21.28
N CYS A 185 3.78 -6.73 22.26
CA CYS A 185 4.25 -8.10 22.34
C CYS A 185 3.36 -9.09 21.58
N PHE A 186 2.17 -8.69 21.15
CA PHE A 186 1.18 -9.59 20.54
C PHE A 186 1.66 -10.22 19.22
N TYR A 187 2.26 -9.40 18.34
CA TYR A 187 2.90 -9.86 17.09
C TYR A 187 4.24 -9.16 16.88
N PRO A 188 5.34 -9.64 17.50
CA PRO A 188 6.62 -8.92 17.49
C PRO A 188 7.17 -8.61 16.09
N ALA A 189 7.03 -9.56 15.15
CA ALA A 189 7.49 -9.36 13.78
C ALA A 189 6.69 -8.29 13.02
N TYR A 190 5.36 -8.24 13.22
CA TYR A 190 4.54 -7.19 12.62
C TYR A 190 4.71 -5.85 13.33
N TYR A 191 4.89 -5.85 14.65
CA TYR A 191 5.26 -4.65 15.40
C TYR A 191 6.55 -4.04 14.83
N GLU A 192 7.59 -4.85 14.65
CA GLU A 192 8.86 -4.40 14.06
C GLU A 192 8.66 -3.87 12.64
N MET A 193 7.87 -4.55 11.81
CA MET A 193 7.54 -4.12 10.45
C MET A 193 6.86 -2.75 10.43
N VAL A 194 5.81 -2.54 11.23
CA VAL A 194 5.06 -1.27 11.23
C VAL A 194 5.88 -0.11 11.77
N MET A 195 6.76 -0.34 12.75
CA MET A 195 7.63 0.70 13.28
C MET A 195 8.73 1.05 12.27
N ASN A 196 9.31 0.05 11.62
CA ASN A 196 10.38 0.25 10.65
C ASN A 196 9.96 0.92 9.34
N GLN A 197 8.66 1.16 9.11
CA GLN A 197 8.17 2.04 8.06
C GLN A 197 8.86 3.42 8.07
N PHE A 198 9.27 3.90 9.25
CA PHE A 198 9.89 5.21 9.44
C PHE A 198 11.43 5.18 9.48
N SER A 199 12.04 3.99 9.35
CA SER A 199 13.50 3.83 9.51
C SER A 199 14.33 4.51 8.43
N ASN A 200 13.84 4.51 7.19
CA ASN A 200 14.48 5.18 6.06
C ASN A 200 13.55 6.15 5.34
N ILE A 201 12.40 6.49 5.93
CA ILE A 201 11.37 7.34 5.30
C ILE A 201 11.88 8.73 4.93
N HIS A 202 12.88 9.25 5.66
CA HIS A 202 13.53 10.52 5.36
C HIS A 202 14.28 10.53 4.02
N LYS A 203 14.54 9.36 3.41
CA LYS A 203 15.11 9.23 2.07
C LYS A 203 14.04 9.24 0.97
N ALA A 204 12.75 9.13 1.30
CA ALA A 204 11.68 9.17 0.31
C ALA A 204 11.47 10.61 -0.18
N ASP A 205 11.26 10.78 -1.48
CA ASP A 205 11.06 12.10 -2.08
C ASP A 205 9.64 12.62 -1.83
N ILE A 206 8.67 11.70 -1.71
CA ILE A 206 7.25 12.01 -1.52
C ILE A 206 6.63 10.97 -0.59
N ILE A 207 5.73 11.42 0.30
CA ILE A 207 4.90 10.54 1.11
C ILE A 207 3.45 10.63 0.64
N LEU A 208 2.95 9.56 0.07
CA LEU A 208 1.57 9.40 -0.38
C LEU A 208 0.79 8.65 0.69
N VAL A 209 -0.39 9.14 1.05
CA VAL A 209 -1.27 8.45 2.01
C VAL A 209 -2.64 8.25 1.41
N ASN A 210 -3.16 7.03 1.52
CA ASN A 210 -4.52 6.67 1.12
C ASN A 210 -5.58 7.20 2.11
N SER A 211 -5.65 8.51 2.18
CA SER A 211 -6.68 9.28 2.86
C SER A 211 -6.98 10.53 2.04
N PHE A 212 -7.95 11.33 2.44
CA PHE A 212 -8.23 12.63 1.83
C PHE A 212 -8.29 13.69 2.93
N TYR A 213 -7.82 14.91 2.62
CA TYR A 213 -7.64 15.98 3.59
C TYR A 213 -8.84 16.18 4.53
N LYS A 214 -10.05 16.33 3.98
CA LYS A 214 -11.27 16.58 4.78
C LYS A 214 -11.66 15.45 5.73
N LEU A 215 -11.06 14.26 5.64
CA LEU A 215 -11.29 13.16 6.58
C LEU A 215 -10.46 13.31 7.86
N GLU A 216 -9.27 13.89 7.74
CA GLU A 216 -8.20 13.84 8.74
C GLU A 216 -7.40 15.17 8.78
N ASP A 217 -8.07 16.30 8.58
CA ASP A 217 -7.45 17.62 8.33
C ASP A 217 -6.42 18.02 9.39
N GLN A 218 -6.77 17.91 10.67
CA GLN A 218 -5.90 18.29 11.78
C GLN A 218 -4.60 17.47 11.84
N VAL A 219 -4.68 16.16 11.64
CA VAL A 219 -3.47 15.31 11.64
C VAL A 219 -2.67 15.50 10.36
N VAL A 220 -3.32 15.72 9.21
CA VAL A 220 -2.63 16.03 7.96
C VAL A 220 -1.85 17.34 8.08
N ASP A 221 -2.46 18.38 8.68
CA ASP A 221 -1.78 19.65 8.95
C ASP A 221 -0.58 19.46 9.89
N SER A 222 -0.70 18.63 10.93
CA SER A 222 0.42 18.27 11.82
C SER A 222 1.53 17.52 11.09
N MET A 223 1.18 16.51 10.28
CA MET A 223 2.15 15.71 9.51
C MET A 223 2.88 16.53 8.44
N SER A 224 2.18 17.46 7.78
CA SER A 224 2.75 18.30 6.71
C SER A 224 3.92 19.18 7.16
N LYS A 225 4.00 19.47 8.46
CA LYS A 225 5.12 20.21 9.07
C LYS A 225 6.38 19.35 9.23
N LEU A 226 6.26 18.03 9.14
CA LEU A 226 7.34 17.07 9.34
C LEU A 226 7.87 16.51 8.01
N CYS A 227 7.00 16.33 7.02
CA CYS A 227 7.35 15.68 5.76
C CYS A 227 6.43 16.12 4.60
N PRO A 228 6.89 15.99 3.34
CA PRO A 228 6.08 16.30 2.16
C PRO A 228 5.00 15.22 1.92
N ILE A 229 3.92 15.31 2.70
CA ILE A 229 2.76 14.41 2.63
C ILE A 229 1.73 14.88 1.60
N LEU A 230 1.23 13.94 0.80
CA LEU A 230 0.11 14.12 -0.11
C LEU A 230 -0.98 13.09 0.22
N THR A 231 -2.19 13.58 0.50
CA THR A 231 -3.37 12.73 0.66
C THR A 231 -3.98 12.47 -0.72
N ILE A 232 -3.85 11.23 -1.22
CA ILE A 232 -4.20 10.84 -2.59
C ILE A 232 -5.47 9.98 -2.68
N GLY A 233 -6.07 9.68 -1.53
CA GLY A 233 -7.26 8.87 -1.43
C GLY A 233 -8.56 9.67 -1.71
N PRO A 234 -9.70 8.99 -1.64
CA PRO A 234 -9.83 7.54 -1.43
C PRO A 234 -9.53 6.75 -2.71
N THR A 235 -8.82 5.63 -2.58
CA THR A 235 -8.56 4.69 -3.69
C THR A 235 -9.72 3.71 -3.89
N VAL A 236 -10.90 4.27 -4.14
CA VAL A 236 -12.13 3.53 -4.51
C VAL A 236 -12.26 3.58 -6.03
N PRO A 237 -12.83 2.55 -6.70
CA PRO A 237 -13.06 2.60 -8.13
C PRO A 237 -13.76 3.89 -8.55
N SER A 238 -13.18 4.58 -9.52
CA SER A 238 -13.55 5.92 -9.94
C SER A 238 -15.01 6.02 -10.38
N PHE A 239 -15.60 4.92 -10.87
CA PHE A 239 -17.02 4.86 -11.23
C PHE A 239 -17.97 5.33 -10.11
N TYR A 240 -17.61 5.06 -8.85
CA TYR A 240 -18.43 5.43 -7.68
C TYR A 240 -18.21 6.85 -7.18
N LEU A 241 -17.25 7.59 -7.74
CA LEU A 241 -16.87 8.93 -7.31
C LEU A 241 -16.93 9.91 -8.48
N ASP A 242 -15.79 10.17 -9.12
CA ASP A 242 -15.60 11.23 -10.10
C ASP A 242 -15.60 10.74 -11.55
N LYS A 243 -15.64 9.43 -11.78
CA LYS A 243 -15.67 8.78 -13.10
C LYS A 243 -14.50 9.22 -14.02
N GLY A 244 -13.39 9.66 -13.43
CA GLY A 244 -12.18 10.08 -14.13
C GLY A 244 -11.37 8.93 -14.72
N VAL A 245 -11.60 7.68 -14.30
CA VAL A 245 -11.01 6.48 -14.92
C VAL A 245 -12.09 5.73 -15.71
N PRO A 246 -11.97 5.59 -17.04
CA PRO A 246 -12.91 4.85 -17.85
C PRO A 246 -13.01 3.38 -17.43
N ASN A 247 -14.23 2.84 -17.38
CA ASN A 247 -14.53 1.42 -17.08
C ASN A 247 -14.05 0.88 -15.72
N ASP A 248 -13.63 1.73 -14.78
CA ASP A 248 -13.19 1.37 -13.44
C ASP A 248 -14.37 1.15 -12.47
N LYS A 249 -15.06 0.02 -12.65
CA LYS A 249 -16.30 -0.32 -11.94
C LYS A 249 -16.10 -1.18 -10.70
N ASP A 250 -14.98 -1.91 -10.63
CA ASP A 250 -14.72 -2.93 -9.60
C ASP A 250 -13.24 -2.96 -9.20
N ASN A 251 -12.93 -3.76 -8.17
CA ASN A 251 -11.55 -4.13 -7.87
C ASN A 251 -11.13 -5.26 -8.81
N ASP A 252 -10.32 -4.93 -9.80
CA ASP A 252 -9.92 -5.87 -10.86
C ASP A 252 -8.94 -6.95 -10.39
N LEU A 253 -8.44 -6.88 -9.16
CA LEU A 253 -7.48 -7.84 -8.59
C LEU A 253 -8.06 -8.45 -7.31
N SER A 254 -8.12 -9.78 -7.27
CA SER A 254 -8.49 -10.54 -6.09
C SER A 254 -7.54 -11.71 -5.85
N LEU A 255 -7.10 -11.89 -4.62
CA LEU A 255 -6.35 -13.07 -4.16
C LEU A 255 -7.28 -14.25 -3.81
N PHE A 256 -8.59 -14.01 -3.79
CA PHE A 256 -9.61 -14.99 -3.44
C PHE A 256 -10.62 -15.15 -4.57
N GLN A 257 -11.23 -16.33 -4.66
CA GLN A 257 -12.30 -16.59 -5.61
C GLN A 257 -13.52 -15.72 -5.28
N LEU A 258 -14.05 -15.04 -6.28
CA LEU A 258 -15.24 -14.19 -6.14
C LEU A 258 -16.50 -14.99 -6.45
N ASP A 259 -17.52 -14.86 -5.59
CA ASP A 259 -18.87 -15.37 -5.84
C ASP A 259 -19.82 -14.21 -6.17
N SER A 260 -20.49 -14.31 -7.31
CA SER A 260 -21.46 -13.32 -7.79
C SER A 260 -22.89 -13.58 -7.31
N SER A 261 -23.16 -14.72 -6.67
CA SER A 261 -24.49 -15.12 -6.19
C SER A 261 -25.06 -14.15 -5.16
N ALA A 262 -24.18 -13.56 -4.33
CA ALA A 262 -24.54 -12.66 -3.24
C ALA A 262 -25.32 -11.43 -3.74
N ILE A 263 -24.95 -10.86 -4.89
CA ILE A 263 -25.60 -9.66 -5.44
C ILE A 263 -27.04 -9.96 -5.88
N ASN A 264 -27.28 -11.13 -6.47
CA ASN A 264 -28.63 -11.52 -6.86
C ASN A 264 -29.51 -11.79 -5.64
N TRP A 265 -28.95 -12.40 -4.60
CA TRP A 265 -29.64 -12.57 -3.32
C TRP A 265 -29.97 -11.22 -2.67
N LEU A 266 -29.03 -10.26 -2.64
CA LEU A 266 -29.23 -8.90 -2.11
C LEU A 266 -30.40 -8.17 -2.80
N LYS A 267 -30.51 -8.28 -4.13
CA LYS A 267 -31.62 -7.66 -4.90
C LYS A 267 -33.01 -8.17 -4.51
N SER A 268 -33.11 -9.35 -3.89
CA SER A 268 -34.38 -9.92 -3.43
C SER A 268 -34.84 -9.42 -2.06
N LYS A 269 -34.02 -8.63 -1.35
CA LYS A 269 -34.30 -8.19 0.02
C LYS A 269 -34.82 -6.75 0.06
N PRO A 270 -35.67 -6.40 1.04
CA PRO A 270 -36.07 -5.02 1.27
C PRO A 270 -34.87 -4.09 1.51
N ALA A 271 -35.04 -2.81 1.15
CA ALA A 271 -34.01 -1.80 1.39
C ALA A 271 -33.72 -1.66 2.89
N GLY A 272 -32.43 -1.65 3.26
CA GLY A 272 -31.98 -1.48 4.64
C GLY A 272 -32.21 -2.68 5.57
N SER A 273 -32.69 -3.84 5.06
CA SER A 273 -32.99 -5.01 5.89
C SER A 273 -31.85 -6.02 6.02
N VAL A 274 -30.72 -5.78 5.35
CA VAL A 274 -29.59 -6.72 5.30
C VAL A 274 -28.40 -6.13 6.03
N THR A 275 -27.85 -6.89 6.97
CA THR A 275 -26.58 -6.57 7.62
C THR A 275 -25.43 -7.24 6.87
N TYR A 276 -24.48 -6.45 6.38
CA TYR A 276 -23.23 -6.97 5.83
C TYR A 276 -22.18 -7.06 6.95
N VAL A 277 -21.56 -8.24 7.10
CA VAL A 277 -20.50 -8.50 8.07
C VAL A 277 -19.29 -9.06 7.32
N SER A 278 -18.14 -8.43 7.49
CA SER A 278 -16.86 -8.86 6.90
C SER A 278 -15.71 -8.42 7.79
N PHE A 279 -14.74 -9.31 7.98
CA PHE A 279 -13.52 -9.06 8.75
C PHE A 279 -12.30 -8.84 7.85
N GLY A 280 -12.52 -8.59 6.55
CA GLY A 280 -11.44 -8.42 5.59
C GLY A 280 -10.82 -9.76 5.17
N SER A 281 -9.55 -9.71 4.77
CA SER A 281 -8.83 -10.83 4.14
C SER A 281 -7.72 -11.43 5.01
N MET A 282 -7.51 -10.91 6.22
CA MET A 282 -6.45 -11.34 7.14
C MET A 282 -6.89 -11.12 8.58
#